data_AF-A0A4S8L1R4-F1
#
_entry.id   AF-A0A4S8L1R4-F1
#
_cell.length_a   1.000
_cell.length_b   1.000
_cell.length_c   1.000
_cell.angle_alpha   90.00
_cell.angle_beta   90.00
_cell.angle_gamma   90.00
#
_symmetry.space_group_name_H-M   'P 1'
#
loop_
_entity.id
_entity.type
_entity.pdbx_description
1 polymer ?
#
loop_
_entity_poly.entity_id
_entity_poly.type
_entity_poly.pdbx_seq_one_letter_code
_entity_poly.pdbx_strand_id
1 'polypeptide(L)'
;SKVIPGIVMRGIVPIFYLFKVTQELVDALQAGSYPIRETVLRRCIPPVQSLGDYRQLGILLLHNRKVVLKCYEAFKKFLVH
;
A
#
# COMPACT_ATOMS: atom_id res chain seq x y z
N SER A 1 -5.82 17.27 -0.14
CA SER A 1 -4.61 16.43 -0.01
C SER A 1 -4.67 15.30 -1.02
N LYS A 2 -3.58 15.02 -1.74
CA LYS A 2 -3.50 13.92 -2.71
C LYS A 2 -3.14 12.63 -1.98
N VAL A 3 -3.80 11.52 -2.33
CA VAL A 3 -3.41 10.18 -1.87
C VAL A 3 -2.75 9.48 -3.05
N ILE A 4 -1.56 8.95 -2.83
CA ILE A 4 -0.85 8.12 -3.81
C ILE A 4 -1.00 6.66 -3.38
N PRO A 5 -1.72 5.84 -4.15
CA PRO A 5 -1.75 4.41 -3.93
C PRO A 5 -0.44 3.76 -4.38
N GLY A 6 0.09 2.84 -3.57
CA GLY A 6 1.28 2.06 -3.87
C GLY A 6 1.09 0.58 -3.54
N ILE A 7 1.78 -0.29 -4.27
CA ILE A 7 1.81 -1.73 -3.99
C ILE A 7 3.28 -2.14 -3.89
N VAL A 8 3.65 -2.76 -2.78
CA VAL A 8 4.96 -3.39 -2.60
C VAL A 8 4.79 -4.88 -2.84
N MET A 9 5.64 -5.42 -3.72
CA MET A 9 5.73 -6.86 -3.96
C MET A 9 6.88 -7.43 -3.13
N ARG A 10 6.58 -8.22 -2.10
CA ARG A 10 7.59 -9.05 -1.41
C ARG A 10 7.54 -10.45 -1.99
N GLY A 11 8.31 -10.67 -3.05
CA GLY A 11 8.15 -11.86 -3.89
C GLY A 11 6.72 -11.97 -4.40
N ILE A 12 6.01 -13.02 -3.97
CA ILE A 12 4.61 -13.32 -4.32
C ILE A 12 3.58 -12.74 -3.33
N VAL A 13 4.01 -11.89 -2.40
CA VAL A 13 3.16 -11.33 -1.35
C VAL A 13 2.96 -9.83 -1.59
N PRO A 14 1.84 -9.42 -2.23
CA PRO A 14 1.51 -8.01 -2.39
C PRO A 14 1.06 -7.38 -1.07
N ILE A 15 1.55 -6.17 -0.79
CA ILE A 15 1.13 -5.33 0.32
C ILE A 15 0.73 -3.97 -0.25
N PHE A 16 -0.48 -3.52 0.08
CA PHE A 16 -1.03 -2.25 -0.40
C PHE A 16 -0.69 -1.13 0.57
N TYR A 17 -0.39 0.06 0.06
CA TYR A 17 -0.08 1.24 0.85
C TYR A 17 -0.81 2.46 0.32
N LEU A 18 -1.37 3.26 1.21
CA LEU A 18 -1.92 4.57 0.86
C LEU A 18 -1.06 5.64 1.50
N PHE A 19 -0.46 6.45 0.65
CA PHE A 19 0.44 7.52 1.04
C PHE A 19 -0.29 8.86 0.93
N LYS A 20 -0.49 9.53 2.06
CA LYS A 20 -1.11 10.86 2.10
C LYS A 20 -0.03 11.91 1.91
N VAL A 21 -0.08 12.62 0.78
CA VAL A 21 0.82 13.74 0.52
C VAL A 21 0.34 14.95 1.33
N THR A 22 1.19 15.40 2.25
CA THR A 22 1.00 16.62 3.05
C THR A 22 1.73 17.78 2.40
N GLN A 23 1.28 19.02 2.66
CA GLN A 23 1.95 20.21 2.12
C GLN A 23 3.38 20.33 2.68
N GLU A 24 3.55 20.11 3.98
CA GLU A 24 4.86 20.11 4.64
C GLU A 24 5.86 19.15 3.98
N LEU A 25 5.39 17.97 3.57
CA LEU A 25 6.25 17.01 2.88
C LEU A 25 6.66 17.52 1.49
N VAL A 26 5.76 18.21 0.78
CA VAL A 26 6.08 18.85 -0.49
C VAL A 26 7.08 19.98 -0.29
N ASP A 27 6.87 20.83 0.72
CA ASP A 27 7.74 21.98 1.01
C ASP A 27 9.15 21.51 1.40
N ALA A 28 9.26 20.47 2.24
CA ALA A 28 10.54 19.88 2.63
C ALA A 28 11.28 19.30 1.42
N LEU A 29 10.58 18.58 0.54
CA LEU A 29 11.17 18.05 -0.69
C LEU A 29 11.66 19.16 -1.63
N GLN A 30 10.90 20.25 -1.77
CA GLN A 30 11.29 21.41 -2.58
C GLN A 30 12.52 22.13 -2.01
N ALA A 31 12.62 22.22 -0.69
CA ALA A 31 13.76 22.81 0.00
C ALA A 31 14.99 21.88 0.09
N GLY A 32 14.87 20.62 -0.36
CA GLY A 32 15.95 19.63 -0.22
C GLY A 32 16.22 19.22 1.24
N SER A 33 15.20 19.32 2.09
CA SER A 33 15.28 19.02 3.53
C SER A 33 14.35 17.87 3.92
N TYR A 34 14.41 17.46 5.18
CA TYR A 34 13.50 16.49 5.74
C TYR A 34 12.28 17.18 6.37
N PRO A 35 11.07 16.61 6.24
CA PRO A 35 9.91 17.12 6.93
C PRO A 35 10.10 16.97 8.45
N ILE A 36 9.58 17.93 9.21
CA ILE A 36 9.65 17.92 10.68
C ILE A 36 8.68 16.87 11.22
N ARG A 37 7.50 16.77 10.61
CA ARG A 37 6.50 15.75 10.91
C ARG A 37 6.81 14.47 10.19
N GLU A 38 6.60 13.38 10.92
CA GLU A 38 6.73 12.04 10.37
C GLU A 38 5.81 11.82 9.18
N THR A 39 6.36 11.20 8.14
CA THR A 39 5.60 10.80 6.96
C THR A 39 4.93 9.45 7.21
N VAL A 40 3.62 9.47 7.45
CA VAL A 40 2.86 8.25 7.78
C VAL A 40 2.24 7.61 6.54
N LEU A 41 2.52 6.32 6.34
CA LEU A 41 1.88 5.49 5.31
C LEU A 41 0.84 4.57 5.93
N ARG A 42 -0.34 4.47 5.30
CA ARG A 42 -1.34 3.48 5.69
C ARG A 42 -1.08 2.17 4.98
N ARG A 43 -0.59 1.18 5.73
CA ARG A 43 -0.42 -0.20 5.25
C ARG A 43 -1.75 -0.96 5.28
N CYS A 44 -2.17 -1.48 4.13
CA CYS A 44 -3.39 -2.26 3.93
C CYS A 44 -3.03 -3.71 3.60
N ILE A 45 -3.14 -4.60 4.59
CA ILE A 45 -2.86 -6.02 4.43
C ILE A 45 -4.16 -6.72 3.96
N PRO A 46 -4.12 -7.56 2.92
CA PRO A 46 -5.28 -8.32 2.48
C PRO A 46 -5.89 -9.16 3.61
N PRO A 47 -7.23 -9.19 3.78
CA PRO A 47 -7.90 -9.93 4.85
C PRO A 47 -8.01 -11.42 4.49
N VAL A 48 -6.86 -12.08 4.40
CA VAL A 48 -6.69 -13.52 4.17
C VAL A 48 -6.91 -14.31 5.46
N GLN A 49 -7.19 -15.60 5.33
CA GLN A 49 -7.51 -16.48 6.46
C GLN A 49 -6.35 -16.62 7.46
N SER A 50 -5.12 -16.72 6.94
CA SER A 50 -3.89 -16.90 7.74
C SER A 50 -2.82 -15.94 7.25
N LEU A 51 -2.41 -15.01 8.13
CA LEU A 51 -1.32 -14.08 7.85
C LEU A 51 0.04 -14.78 7.82
N GLY A 52 0.19 -15.89 8.55
CA GLY A 52 1.40 -16.72 8.51
C GLY A 52 1.60 -17.33 7.13
N ASP A 53 0.58 -18.03 6.64
CA ASP A 53 0.60 -18.67 5.33
C ASP A 53 0.73 -17.63 4.22
N TYR A 54 0.03 -16.50 4.35
CA TYR A 54 0.15 -15.43 3.35
C TYR A 54 1.56 -14.85 3.25
N ARG A 55 2.30 -14.74 4.36
CA ARG A 55 3.69 -14.25 4.33
C ARG A 55 4.65 -15.20 3.61
N GLN A 56 4.34 -16.49 3.56
CA GLN A 56 5.19 -17.52 2.94
C GLN A 56 4.73 -17.86 1.52
N LEU A 57 3.43 -18.00 1.33
CA LEU A 57 2.81 -18.56 0.12
C LEU A 57 2.03 -17.51 -0.69
N GLY A 58 1.80 -16.30 -0.17
CA GLY A 58 1.24 -15.17 -0.90
C GLY A 58 0.07 -15.54 -1.81
N ILE A 59 0.20 -15.20 -3.10
CA ILE A 59 -0.79 -15.50 -4.15
C ILE A 59 -0.64 -16.88 -4.80
N LEU A 60 0.28 -17.75 -4.34
CA LEU A 60 0.32 -19.15 -4.80
C LEU A 60 -0.95 -19.88 -4.38
N LEU A 61 -1.41 -19.65 -3.15
CA LEU A 61 -2.68 -20.19 -2.68
C LEU A 61 -3.85 -19.48 -3.37
N LEU A 62 -4.71 -20.26 -4.02
CA LEU A 62 -5.81 -19.73 -4.83
C LEU A 62 -6.79 -18.87 -4.01
N HIS A 63 -7.09 -19.28 -2.77
CA HIS A 63 -7.98 -18.52 -1.89
C HIS A 63 -7.38 -17.16 -1.51
N ASN A 64 -6.07 -17.08 -1.26
CA ASN A 64 -5.38 -15.82 -1.02
C ASN A 64 -5.38 -14.93 -2.26
N ARG A 65 -5.08 -15.50 -3.44
CA ARG A 65 -5.10 -14.78 -4.71
C ARG A 65 -6.46 -14.12 -4.97
N LYS A 66 -7.56 -14.83 -4.72
CA LYS A 66 -8.91 -14.28 -4.87
C LYS A 66 -9.14 -13.06 -3.97
N VAL A 67 -8.68 -13.12 -2.72
CA VAL A 67 -8.78 -11.99 -1.78
C VAL A 67 -7.92 -10.82 -2.25
N VAL A 68 -6.67 -11.07 -2.63
CA VAL A 68 -5.75 -10.05 -3.14
C VAL A 68 -6.31 -9.34 -4.37
N LEU A 69 -6.87 -10.06 -5.32
CA LEU A 69 -7.46 -9.46 -6.53
C LEU A 69 -8.67 -8.59 -6.19
N LYS A 70 -9.52 -9.01 -5.25
CA LYS A 70 -10.61 -8.13 -4.75
C LYS A 70 -10.07 -6.87 -4.10
N CYS A 71 -9.01 -6.98 -3.30
CA CYS A 71 -8.34 -5.81 -2.73
C CYS A 71 -7.78 -4.91 -3.82
N TYR A 72 -7.13 -5.47 -4.85
CA TYR A 72 -6.61 -4.71 -5.99
C TYR A 72 -7.72 -3.96 -6.73
N GLU A 73 -8.84 -4.61 -7.02
CA GLU A 73 -10.01 -3.95 -7.62
C GLU A 73 -10.54 -2.79 -6.78
N ALA A 74 -10.67 -2.98 -5.46
CA ALA A 74 -11.05 -1.90 -4.56
C ALA A 74 -9.98 -0.78 -4.50
N PHE A 75 -8.71 -1.16 -4.61
CA PHE A 75 -7.58 -0.26 -4.53
C PHE A 75 -7.47 0.66 -5.74
N LYS A 76 -7.89 0.20 -6.93
CA LYS A 76 -7.95 1.04 -8.14
C LYS A 76 -8.82 2.28 -7.97
N LYS A 77 -9.79 2.29 -7.05
CA LYS A 77 -10.60 3.49 -6.74
C LYS A 77 -9.78 4.66 -6.18
N PHE A 78 -8.56 4.42 -5.71
CA PHE A 78 -7.64 5.46 -5.24
C PHE A 78 -6.71 5.97 -6.35
N LEU A 79 -6.72 5.36 -7.54
CA LEU A 79 -6.06 5.91 -8.71
C LEU A 79 -6.90 7.10 -9.19
N VAL A 80 -6.30 8.29 -9.15
CA VAL A 80 -6.93 9.52 -9.64
C VAL A 80 -6.91 9.47 -11.17
N HIS A 81 -8.06 9.72 -11.80
CA HIS A 81 -8.17 9.98 -13.25
C HIS A 81 -7.76 11.42 -13.57
#